data_AF-A0A2E6GY58-F1
#
_entry.id   AF-A0A2E6GY58-F1
#
_cell.length_a   1.000
_cell.length_b   1.000
_cell.length_c   1.000
_cell.angle_alpha   90.00
_cell.angle_beta   90.00
_cell.angle_gamma   90.00
#
_symmetry.space_group_name_H-M   'P 1'
#
loop_
_entity.id
_entity.type
_entity.pdbx_description
1 polymer ?
#
loop_
_entity_poly.entity_id
_entity_poly.type
_entity_poly.pdbx_seq_one_letter_code
_entity_poly.pdbx_strand_id
1 'polypeptide(L)'
;MCQCIRKKKKKRGYNQAQKLAEGFSTVTGITLIPLLKRVEAAETQTDKDVFERFENMENTFAEVNLSKEIKHVVLIDDVITTGATLAACASQLTEKGIKVSLVCLAYRGLNF
;
A
#
# COMPACT_ATOMS: atom_id res chain seq x y z
N MET A 1 0.65 -3.17 6.93
CA MET A 1 1.11 -3.83 5.68
C MET A 1 0.03 -3.78 4.61
N CYS A 2 0.34 -3.25 3.44
CA CYS A 2 -0.55 -3.31 2.28
C CYS A 2 -0.36 -4.62 1.51
N GLN A 3 -1.39 -5.46 1.39
CA GLN A 3 -1.42 -6.63 0.53
C GLN A 3 -1.64 -6.22 -0.93
N CYS A 4 -0.69 -5.52 -1.56
CA CYS A 4 -0.81 -5.11 -2.97
C CYS A 4 -0.21 -6.13 -3.98
N ILE A 5 0.35 -7.25 -3.54
CA ILE A 5 1.35 -7.96 -4.37
C ILE A 5 0.85 -9.34 -4.83
N ARG A 6 -0.33 -9.41 -5.47
CA ARG A 6 -0.76 -10.63 -6.20
C ARG A 6 0.05 -10.85 -7.48
N LYS A 7 0.50 -9.79 -8.17
CA LYS A 7 1.26 -9.92 -9.44
C LYS A 7 2.75 -10.25 -9.27
N LYS A 8 3.48 -9.73 -8.25
CA LYS A 8 4.91 -10.08 -8.04
C LYS A 8 5.12 -11.44 -7.33
N LYS A 9 4.17 -11.92 -6.51
CA LYS A 9 4.24 -13.25 -5.86
C LYS A 9 4.37 -14.39 -6.89
N LYS A 10 3.68 -14.27 -8.03
CA LYS A 10 3.65 -15.30 -9.08
C LYS A 10 5.02 -15.60 -9.73
N LYS A 11 6.00 -14.69 -9.66
CA LYS A 11 7.29 -14.85 -10.35
C LYS A 11 8.45 -15.27 -9.44
N ARG A 12 8.32 -15.11 -8.12
CA ARG A 12 9.42 -15.29 -7.15
C ARG A 12 9.11 -16.25 -5.98
N GLY A 13 7.86 -16.70 -5.82
CA GLY A 13 7.46 -17.62 -4.76
C GLY A 13 7.27 -16.99 -3.36
N TYR A 14 7.68 -15.73 -3.15
CA TYR A 14 7.50 -14.99 -1.91
C TYR A 14 7.26 -13.49 -2.14
N ASN A 15 6.74 -12.79 -1.14
CA ASN A 15 6.53 -11.34 -1.14
C ASN A 15 7.68 -10.64 -0.39
N GLN A 16 8.55 -9.95 -1.12
CA GLN A 16 9.73 -9.26 -0.56
C GLN A 16 9.34 -8.23 0.49
N ALA A 17 8.34 -7.38 0.18
CA ALA A 17 7.86 -6.36 1.10
C ALA A 17 7.30 -6.97 2.39
N GLN A 18 6.67 -8.15 2.31
CA GLN A 18 6.22 -8.88 3.49
C GLN A 18 7.40 -9.39 4.34
N LYS A 19 8.43 -9.97 3.72
CA LYS A 19 9.63 -10.43 4.45
C LYS A 19 10.37 -9.27 5.12
N LEU A 20 10.42 -8.11 4.45
CA LEU A 20 10.96 -6.89 5.04
C LEU A 20 10.12 -6.40 6.22
N ALA A 21 8.80 -6.43 6.10
CA ALA A 21 7.92 -6.04 7.19
C ALA A 21 8.00 -6.99 8.40
N GLU A 22 8.16 -8.30 8.16
CA GLU A 22 8.42 -9.31 9.19
C GLU A 22 9.72 -8.99 9.95
N GLY A 23 10.84 -8.80 9.23
CA GLY A 23 12.13 -8.46 9.86
C GLY A 23 12.10 -7.12 10.58
N PHE A 24 11.47 -6.10 10.00
CA PHE A 24 11.29 -4.79 10.63
C PHE A 24 10.49 -4.90 11.93
N SER A 25 9.41 -5.69 11.94
CA SER A 25 8.60 -5.94 13.14
C SER A 25 9.43 -6.64 14.23
N THR A 26 10.22 -7.64 13.87
CA THR A 26 11.10 -8.36 14.81
C THR A 26 12.12 -7.42 15.47
N VAL A 27 12.74 -6.51 14.72
CA VAL A 27 13.78 -5.62 15.24
C VAL A 27 13.21 -4.45 16.05
N THR A 28 12.05 -3.92 15.65
CA THR A 28 11.47 -2.70 16.26
C THR A 28 10.43 -3.00 17.34
N GLY A 29 9.90 -4.22 17.41
CA GLY A 29 8.75 -4.56 18.25
C GLY A 29 7.41 -4.00 17.75
N ILE A 30 7.38 -3.33 16.58
CA ILE A 30 6.14 -2.77 16.03
C ILE A 30 5.27 -3.88 15.47
N THR A 31 4.01 -3.94 15.91
CA THR A 31 3.05 -4.97 15.48
C THR A 31 2.79 -4.94 13.98
N LEU A 32 3.03 -6.07 13.32
CA LEU A 32 2.72 -6.24 11.91
C LEU A 32 1.23 -6.58 11.70
N ILE A 33 0.48 -5.67 11.08
CA ILE A 33 -0.93 -5.89 10.74
C ILE A 33 -1.18 -5.89 9.22
N PRO A 34 -2.04 -6.78 8.70
CA PRO A 34 -2.58 -6.66 7.34
C PRO A 34 -3.60 -5.53 7.33
N LEU A 35 -3.19 -4.39 6.77
CA LEU A 35 -3.91 -3.13 6.91
C LEU A 35 -4.78 -2.83 5.69
N LEU A 36 -4.18 -2.92 4.52
CA LEU A 36 -4.79 -2.53 3.25
C LEU A 36 -4.79 -3.74 2.33
N LYS A 37 -5.90 -3.96 1.62
CA LYS A 37 -6.01 -4.97 0.56
C LYS A 37 -6.31 -4.24 -0.73
N ARG A 38 -5.62 -4.60 -1.81
CA ARG A 38 -5.94 -4.05 -3.12
C ARG A 38 -7.33 -4.55 -3.54
N VAL A 39 -8.24 -3.63 -3.86
CA VAL A 39 -9.49 -3.95 -4.54
C VAL A 39 -9.13 -4.10 -6.02
N GLU A 40 -9.36 -5.29 -6.59
CA GLU A 40 -9.25 -5.43 -8.04
C GLU A 40 -10.43 -4.69 -8.67
N ALA A 41 -10.14 -3.77 -9.60
CA ALA A 41 -11.18 -3.18 -10.42
C ALA A 41 -11.92 -4.33 -11.12
N ALA A 42 -13.24 -4.39 -10.93
CA ALA A 42 -14.09 -5.34 -11.64
C ALA A 42 -13.83 -5.21 -13.15
N GLU A 43 -13.60 -6.33 -13.82
CA GLU A 43 -13.31 -6.35 -15.25
C GLU A 43 -14.47 -5.73 -16.06
N THR A 44 -14.10 -4.77 -16.90
CA THR A 44 -14.80 -4.25 -18.10
C THR A 44 -16.21 -3.70 -17.94
N GLN A 45 -16.36 -2.39 -18.11
CA GLN A 45 -17.19 -1.85 -19.18
C GLN A 45 -16.47 -0.66 -19.84
N THR A 46 -16.27 -0.78 -21.14
CA THR A 46 -15.98 0.29 -22.09
C THR A 46 -16.92 1.49 -21.88
N ASP A 47 -16.42 2.69 -22.14
CA ASP A 47 -17.19 3.95 -22.25
C ASP A 47 -17.61 4.69 -20.98
N LYS A 48 -16.71 4.87 -19.98
CA LYS A 48 -16.96 5.92 -18.98
C LYS A 48 -15.76 6.83 -18.68
N ASP A 49 -16.17 8.06 -18.40
CA ASP A 49 -15.51 9.34 -18.54
C ASP A 49 -14.16 9.46 -17.82
N VAL A 50 -13.30 10.36 -18.30
CA VAL A 50 -11.97 10.63 -17.73
C VAL A 50 -12.05 11.01 -16.24
N PHE A 51 -13.18 11.53 -15.80
CA PHE A 51 -13.48 11.84 -14.39
C PHE A 51 -13.69 10.59 -13.51
N GLU A 52 -14.35 9.53 -14.00
CA GLU A 52 -14.55 8.31 -13.20
C GLU A 52 -13.23 7.54 -12.95
N ARG A 53 -12.20 7.78 -13.76
CA ARG A 53 -10.86 7.22 -13.52
C ARG A 53 -10.15 7.84 -12.31
N PHE A 54 -10.40 9.11 -12.02
CA PHE A 54 -9.81 9.78 -10.85
C PHE A 54 -10.47 9.26 -9.56
N GLU A 55 -11.80 9.12 -9.53
CA GLU A 55 -12.51 8.56 -8.37
C GLU A 55 -12.20 7.06 -8.13
N ASN A 56 -11.98 6.28 -9.20
CA ASN A 56 -11.64 4.87 -9.06
C ASN A 56 -10.23 4.62 -8.50
N MET A 57 -9.33 5.62 -8.52
CA MET A 57 -8.01 5.47 -7.91
C MET A 57 -8.08 5.59 -6.37
N GLU A 58 -9.00 6.40 -5.84
CA GLU A 58 -9.25 6.53 -4.39
C GLU A 58 -9.73 5.22 -3.75
N ASN A 59 -10.38 4.35 -4.52
CA ASN A 59 -10.87 3.04 -4.07
C ASN A 59 -9.95 1.85 -4.38
N THR A 60 -8.67 2.10 -4.72
CA THR A 60 -7.73 1.02 -5.07
C THR A 60 -7.41 0.10 -3.87
N PHE A 61 -7.58 0.59 -2.64
CA PHE A 61 -7.31 -0.15 -1.42
C PHE A 61 -8.51 -0.12 -0.48
N ALA A 62 -8.76 -1.23 0.21
CA ALA A 62 -9.73 -1.31 1.29
C ALA A 62 -9.01 -1.65 2.59
N GLU A 63 -9.37 -0.95 3.67
CA GLU A 63 -8.92 -1.28 5.01
C GLU A 63 -9.56 -2.57 5.49
N VAL A 64 -8.78 -3.41 6.18
CA VAL A 64 -9.29 -4.70 6.68
C VAL A 64 -9.34 -4.76 8.21
N ASN A 65 -8.46 -4.05 8.93
CA ASN A 65 -8.29 -4.22 10.39
C ASN A 65 -7.79 -2.96 11.13
N LEU A 66 -8.33 -1.78 10.84
CA LEU A 66 -7.88 -0.55 11.49
C LEU A 66 -8.69 -0.27 12.78
N SER A 67 -8.11 -0.56 13.95
CA SER A 67 -8.70 -0.16 15.24
C SER A 67 -8.67 1.37 15.40
N LYS A 68 -9.68 1.94 16.06
CA LYS A 68 -9.77 3.38 16.39
C LYS A 68 -8.61 3.89 17.27
N GLU A 69 -7.92 2.98 17.94
CA GLU A 69 -6.77 3.25 18.81
C GLU A 69 -5.49 3.49 18.00
N ILE A 70 -5.43 3.05 16.75
CA ILE A 70 -4.24 3.23 15.90
C ILE A 70 -4.14 4.71 15.52
N LYS A 71 -3.06 5.37 15.95
CA LYS A 71 -2.77 6.78 15.64
C LYS A 71 -1.64 6.96 14.64
N HIS A 72 -0.79 5.94 14.47
CA HIS A 72 0.38 5.99 13.59
C HIS A 72 0.62 4.63 12.96
N VAL A 73 0.85 4.62 11.65
CA VAL A 73 1.18 3.43 10.89
C VAL A 73 2.45 3.63 10.07
N VAL A 74 3.23 2.55 9.93
CA VAL A 74 4.37 2.47 9.02
C VAL A 74 3.97 1.63 7.80
N LEU A 75 4.10 2.20 6.60
CA LEU A 75 3.99 1.49 5.33
C LEU A 75 5.40 1.06 4.88
N ILE A 76 5.54 -0.21 4.52
CA ILE A 76 6.82 -0.82 4.15
C ILE A 76 6.69 -1.36 2.73
N ASP A 77 7.62 -0.98 1.86
CA ASP A 77 7.74 -1.52 0.50
C ASP A 77 9.21 -1.86 0.17
N ASP A 78 9.45 -2.67 -0.85
CA ASP A 78 10.81 -3.02 -1.26
C ASP A 78 11.46 -1.87 -2.05
N VAL A 79 10.78 -1.39 -3.11
CA VAL A 79 11.28 -0.34 -3.99
C VAL A 79 10.18 0.67 -4.28
N ILE A 80 10.45 1.94 -3.97
CA ILE A 80 9.61 3.06 -4.38
C ILE A 80 10.03 3.47 -5.80
N THR A 81 9.08 3.46 -6.72
CA THR A 81 9.27 4.02 -8.08
C THR A 81 8.61 5.38 -8.19
N THR A 82 7.37 5.46 -8.69
CA THR A 82 6.61 6.71 -8.78
C THR A 82 6.00 7.14 -7.45
N GLY A 83 6.01 6.26 -6.44
CA GLY A 83 5.34 6.50 -5.17
C GLY A 83 3.82 6.38 -5.22
N ALA A 84 3.20 6.22 -6.40
CA ALA A 84 1.74 6.23 -6.56
C ALA A 84 1.01 5.23 -5.66
N THR A 85 1.54 4.00 -5.52
CA THR A 85 0.95 2.98 -4.64
C THR A 85 0.98 3.40 -3.17
N LEU A 86 2.10 3.94 -2.69
CA LEU A 86 2.25 4.37 -1.30
C LEU A 86 1.44 5.63 -1.02
N ALA A 87 1.37 6.56 -1.97
CA ALA A 87 0.54 7.76 -1.89
C ALA A 87 -0.94 7.40 -1.74
N ALA A 88 -1.46 6.50 -2.58
CA ALA A 88 -2.85 6.04 -2.51
C ALA A 88 -3.15 5.28 -1.19
N CYS A 89 -2.18 4.52 -0.67
CA CYS A 89 -2.32 3.88 0.64
C CYS A 89 -2.31 4.90 1.78
N ALA A 90 -1.44 5.92 1.69
CA ALA A 90 -1.28 6.93 2.72
C ALA A 90 -2.48 7.85 2.80
N SER A 91 -3.05 8.28 1.66
CA SER A 91 -4.20 9.20 1.62
C SER A 91 -5.37 8.66 2.45
N GLN A 92 -5.76 7.40 2.22
CA GLN A 92 -6.85 6.73 2.94
C GLN A 92 -6.67 6.73 4.46
N LEU A 93 -5.43 6.59 4.94
CA LEU A 93 -5.13 6.61 6.37
C LEU A 93 -5.09 8.04 6.92
N THR A 94 -4.49 8.97 6.18
CA THR A 94 -4.36 10.37 6.60
C THR A 94 -5.70 11.09 6.67
N GLU A 95 -6.64 10.77 5.78
CA GLU A 95 -8.02 11.28 5.82
C GLU A 95 -8.75 10.91 7.12
N LYS A 96 -8.31 9.84 7.79
CA LYS A 96 -8.83 9.39 9.09
C LYS A 96 -8.04 9.95 10.28
N GLY A 97 -7.13 10.89 10.04
CA GLY A 97 -6.29 11.49 11.07
C GLY A 97 -5.17 10.57 11.57
N ILE A 98 -4.81 9.53 10.81
CA ILE A 98 -3.72 8.63 11.17
C ILE A 98 -2.42 9.16 10.57
N LYS A 99 -1.39 9.27 11.42
CA LYS A 99 -0.04 9.60 10.99
C LYS A 99 0.51 8.43 10.16
N VAL A 100 1.21 8.74 9.06
CA VAL A 100 1.82 7.72 8.20
C VAL A 100 3.33 7.96 8.08
N SER A 101 4.12 6.91 8.28
CA SER A 101 5.55 6.87 7.95
C SER A 101 5.81 5.85 6.86
N LEU A 102 6.83 6.09 6.03
CA LEU A 102 7.22 5.22 4.93
C LEU A 102 8.61 4.65 5.19
N VAL A 103 8.79 3.35 4.92
CA VAL A 103 10.09 2.68 4.91
C VAL A 103 10.23 1.92 3.60
N CYS A 104 11.37 2.10 2.94
CA CYS A 104 11.72 1.34 1.75
C CYS A 104 13.22 1.06 1.68
N LEU A 105 13.62 0.02 0.97
CA LEU A 105 15.04 -0.28 0.77
C LEU A 105 15.67 0.60 -0.31
N ALA A 106 14.89 0.93 -1.35
CA ALA A 106 15.39 1.71 -2.47
C ALA A 106 14.32 2.65 -3.01
N TYR A 107 14.78 3.82 -3.46
CA TYR A 107 13.99 4.78 -4.21
C TYR A 107 14.62 4.93 -5.60
N ARG A 108 13.83 4.63 -6.65
CA ARG A 108 14.23 4.93 -8.01
C ARG A 108 13.81 6.36 -8.34
N GLY A 109 14.73 7.30 -8.11
CA GLY A 109 14.55 8.69 -8.52
C GLY A 109 14.25 8.79 -10.02
N LEU A 110 13.33 9.70 -10.37
CA LEU A 110 13.11 10.07 -11.76
C LEU A 110 14.31 10.93 -12.19
N ASN A 111 15.21 10.35 -12.98
CA ASN A 111 16.15 11.14 -13.76
C ASN A 111 15.31 11.79 -14.88
N PHE A 112 15.18 13.11 -14.84
CA PHE A 112 14.66 13.91 -15.94
C PHE A 112 15.70 14.02 -17.05
#